data_AF-A0A7W8PHS6-F1
#
_entry.id   AF-A0A7W8PHS6-F1
#
_cell.length_a   1.000
_cell.length_b   1.000
_cell.length_c   1.000
_cell.angle_alpha   90.00
_cell.angle_beta   90.00
_cell.angle_gamma   90.00
#
_symmetry.space_group_name_H-M   'P 1'
#
loop_
_entity.id
_entity.type
_entity.pdbx_description
1 polymer ?
#
loop_
_entity_poly.entity_id
_entity_poly.type
_entity_poly.pdbx_seq_one_letter_code
_entity_poly.pdbx_strand_id
1 'polypeptide(L)'
;MKLHQDSSGALNTVTGYGADYVEINLVRHAGSILVLPDAPVIPWPVSSFEQLSAEHFAMLVDAAPEVVVFGSGERLRFPHPRLTAALTAKRIGVETMDFKAACRTYNILMAEGRKVAAALLIEA
;
A
#
# COMPACT_ATOMS: atom_id res chain seq x y z
N MET A 1 3.48 -32.10 23.26
CA MET A 1 3.75 -31.02 22.29
C MET A 1 2.77 -29.90 22.56
N LYS A 2 3.22 -28.86 23.27
CA LYS A 2 2.40 -27.66 23.53
C LYS A 2 2.60 -26.74 22.33
N LEU A 3 1.58 -26.66 21.49
CA LEU A 3 1.52 -25.70 20.40
C LEU A 3 1.41 -24.32 21.04
N HIS A 4 2.50 -23.54 21.03
CA HIS A 4 2.41 -22.11 21.25
C HIS A 4 1.56 -21.59 20.09
N GLN A 5 0.34 -21.16 20.39
CA GLN A 5 -0.46 -20.40 19.46
C GLN A 5 0.29 -19.10 19.25
N ASP A 6 1.04 -19.03 18.17
CA ASP A 6 1.74 -17.83 17.77
C ASP A 6 0.68 -16.74 17.62
N SER A 7 0.91 -15.59 18.24
CA SER A 7 0.08 -14.41 18.12
C SER A 7 0.24 -13.79 16.73
N SER A 8 0.28 -14.59 15.66
CA SER A 8 0.38 -14.11 14.29
C SER A 8 -0.98 -13.54 13.90
N GLY A 9 -1.20 -12.25 14.19
CA GLY A 9 -2.33 -11.53 13.61
C GLY A 9 -2.33 -11.76 12.09
N ALA A 10 -3.50 -12.06 11.52
CA ALA A 10 -3.62 -12.33 10.10
C ALA A 10 -2.98 -11.18 9.29
N LEU A 11 -2.10 -11.51 8.34
CA LEU A 11 -1.47 -10.52 7.48
C LEU A 11 -2.54 -9.68 6.77
N ASN A 12 -2.34 -8.38 6.67
CA ASN A 12 -3.24 -7.50 5.94
C ASN A 12 -3.36 -7.96 4.49
N THR A 13 -4.51 -8.50 4.15
CA THR A 13 -4.81 -9.04 2.84
C THR A 13 -5.92 -8.21 2.22
N VAL A 14 -5.75 -7.82 0.96
CA VAL A 14 -6.86 -7.22 0.20
C VAL A 14 -7.88 -8.32 -0.08
N THR A 15 -9.05 -8.22 0.55
CA THR A 15 -10.14 -9.21 0.42
C THR A 15 -11.20 -8.78 -0.59
N GLY A 16 -11.24 -7.50 -0.94
CA GLY A 16 -12.17 -6.95 -1.92
C GLY A 16 -11.81 -5.53 -2.32
N TYR A 17 -12.40 -5.02 -3.40
CA TYR A 17 -12.30 -3.62 -3.81
C TYR A 17 -13.43 -3.25 -4.77
N GLY A 18 -13.82 -1.98 -4.74
CA GLY A 18 -14.84 -1.39 -5.62
C GLY A 18 -14.33 -0.11 -6.28
N ALA A 19 -15.27 0.72 -6.74
CA ALA A 19 -14.93 2.01 -7.35
C ALA A 19 -14.41 3.03 -6.32
N ASP A 20 -14.92 2.96 -5.10
CA ASP A 20 -14.76 3.94 -4.02
C ASP A 20 -14.21 3.32 -2.74
N TYR A 21 -13.74 2.07 -2.79
CA TYR A 21 -13.25 1.38 -1.60
C TYR A 21 -12.22 0.28 -1.90
N VAL A 22 -11.43 -0.03 -0.88
CA VAL A 22 -10.70 -1.29 -0.73
C VAL A 22 -11.12 -1.95 0.56
N GLU A 23 -11.14 -3.27 0.58
CA GLU A 23 -11.41 -4.08 1.74
C GLU A 23 -10.13 -4.80 2.16
N ILE A 24 -9.69 -4.56 3.39
CA ILE A 24 -8.54 -5.22 3.99
C ILE A 24 -9.07 -6.11 5.12
N ASN A 25 -8.81 -7.41 5.06
CA ASN A 25 -9.27 -8.37 6.07
C ASN A 25 -10.78 -8.25 6.37
N LEU A 26 -11.61 -8.12 5.33
CA LEU A 26 -13.07 -7.95 5.42
C LEU A 26 -13.52 -6.60 6.03
N VAL A 27 -12.61 -5.65 6.20
CA VAL A 27 -12.90 -4.29 6.67
C VAL A 27 -12.82 -3.30 5.51
N ARG A 28 -13.91 -2.59 5.24
CA ARG A 28 -14.00 -1.61 4.15
C ARG A 28 -13.34 -0.28 4.53
N HIS A 29 -12.49 0.20 3.65
CA HIS A 29 -11.86 1.52 3.69
C HIS A 29 -12.30 2.33 2.47
N ALA A 30 -12.96 3.46 2.70
CA ALA A 30 -13.52 4.33 1.66
C ALA A 30 -12.59 5.51 1.29
N GLY A 31 -11.37 5.53 1.81
CA GLY A 31 -10.37 6.55 1.53
C GLY A 31 -9.01 5.92 1.29
N SER A 32 -8.07 6.73 0.81
CA SER A 32 -6.72 6.26 0.53
C SER A 32 -6.05 5.68 1.78
N ILE A 33 -5.31 4.59 1.60
CA ILE A 33 -4.66 3.88 2.69
C ILE A 33 -3.24 3.46 2.33
N LEU A 34 -2.40 3.35 3.35
CA LEU A 34 -1.15 2.62 3.32
C LEU A 34 -1.37 1.25 3.98
N VAL A 35 -0.89 0.20 3.31
CA VAL A 35 -1.02 -1.18 3.78
C VAL A 35 0.35 -1.81 3.85
N LEU A 36 0.69 -2.37 5.01
CA LEU A 36 1.82 -3.27 5.19
C LEU A 36 1.30 -4.62 5.72
N PRO A 37 1.96 -5.74 5.41
CA PRO A 37 1.49 -7.07 5.81
C PRO A 37 1.24 -7.22 7.31
N ASP A 38 2.12 -6.68 8.15
CA ASP A 38 2.23 -6.96 9.59
C ASP A 38 2.11 -5.69 10.47
N ALA A 39 1.53 -4.60 9.93
CA ALA A 39 1.27 -3.36 10.65
C ALA A 39 -0.21 -2.95 10.58
N PRO A 40 -0.70 -2.04 11.43
CA PRO A 40 -2.03 -1.47 11.24
C PRO A 40 -2.21 -0.85 9.85
N VAL A 41 -3.41 -0.94 9.28
CA VAL A 41 -3.76 -0.16 8.08
C VAL A 41 -3.76 1.32 8.45
N ILE A 42 -2.99 2.12 7.71
CA ILE A 42 -2.80 3.55 8.02
C ILE A 42 -3.60 4.38 7.02
N PRO A 43 -4.43 5.34 7.47
CA PRO A 43 -5.03 6.33 6.59
C PRO A 43 -3.95 7.12 5.85
N TRP A 44 -4.04 7.16 4.52
CA TRP A 44 -3.14 7.97 3.71
C TRP A 44 -3.85 9.30 3.39
N PRO A 45 -3.32 10.46 3.83
CA PRO A 45 -4.06 11.72 3.83
C PRO A 45 -4.08 12.40 2.44
N VAL A 46 -4.46 11.65 1.40
CA VAL A 46 -4.60 12.12 0.02
C VAL A 46 -5.95 11.67 -0.54
N SER A 47 -6.67 12.57 -1.19
CA SER A 47 -7.96 12.27 -1.82
C SER A 47 -7.95 12.41 -3.34
N SER A 48 -6.82 12.82 -3.92
CA SER A 48 -6.62 12.97 -5.36
C SER A 48 -5.15 12.85 -5.72
N PHE A 49 -4.86 12.50 -6.97
CA PHE A 49 -3.50 12.38 -7.46
C PHE A 49 -2.74 13.71 -7.42
N GLU A 50 -3.44 14.82 -7.63
CA GLU A 50 -2.87 16.18 -7.68
C GLU A 50 -2.41 16.66 -6.29
N GLN A 51 -2.91 16.06 -5.20
CA GLN A 51 -2.49 16.35 -3.83
C GLN A 51 -1.22 15.60 -3.42
N LEU A 52 -0.71 14.69 -4.25
CA LEU A 52 0.48 13.91 -3.93
C LEU A 52 1.68 14.83 -3.72
N SER A 53 2.41 14.56 -2.64
CA SER A 53 3.58 15.32 -2.22
C SER A 53 4.67 14.36 -1.77
N ALA A 54 5.89 14.84 -1.61
CA ALA A 54 7.01 13.98 -1.18
C ALA A 54 6.79 13.42 0.23
N GLU A 55 6.14 14.21 1.09
CA GLU A 55 5.80 13.86 2.48
C GLU A 55 4.88 12.64 2.52
N HIS A 56 3.93 12.55 1.59
CA HIS A 56 3.01 11.41 1.50
C HIS A 56 3.71 10.08 1.26
N PHE A 57 4.74 10.05 0.41
CA PHE A 57 5.55 8.84 0.19
C PHE A 57 6.60 8.64 1.29
N ALA A 58 7.09 9.70 1.91
CA ALA A 58 8.05 9.64 3.01
C ALA A 58 7.50 8.89 4.24
N MET A 59 6.17 8.84 4.43
CA MET A 59 5.51 8.05 5.47
C MET A 59 5.89 6.55 5.46
N LEU A 60 6.32 6.03 4.30
CA LEU A 60 6.71 4.62 4.15
C LEU A 60 8.21 4.37 4.38
N VAL A 61 9.02 5.42 4.56
CA VAL A 61 10.49 5.29 4.66
C VAL A 61 10.90 4.50 5.89
N ASP A 62 10.33 4.82 7.05
CA ASP A 62 10.72 4.21 8.33
C ASP A 62 10.27 2.75 8.44
N ALA A 63 9.17 2.40 7.76
CA ALA A 63 8.75 1.01 7.63
C ALA A 63 9.74 0.18 6.78
N ALA A 64 10.56 0.85 5.96
CA ALA A 64 11.63 0.28 5.15
C ALA A 64 11.21 -0.97 4.34
N PRO A 65 10.12 -0.92 3.54
CA PRO A 65 9.78 -2.01 2.63
C PRO A 65 10.86 -2.19 1.55
N GLU A 66 10.92 -3.37 0.96
CA GLU A 66 11.73 -3.62 -0.23
C GLU A 66 11.13 -2.94 -1.47
N VAL A 67 9.79 -2.94 -1.56
CA VAL A 67 9.03 -2.36 -2.66
C VAL A 67 7.75 -1.72 -2.18
N VAL A 68 7.43 -0.56 -2.75
CA VAL A 68 6.14 0.11 -2.64
C VAL A 68 5.36 -0.11 -3.92
N VAL A 69 4.20 -0.75 -3.81
CA VAL A 69 3.20 -0.82 -4.87
C VAL A 69 2.31 0.41 -4.73
N PHE A 70 2.42 1.34 -5.67
CA PHE A 70 1.58 2.54 -5.72
C PHE A 70 0.41 2.31 -6.68
N GLY A 71 -0.80 2.23 -6.12
CA GLY A 71 -2.05 2.22 -6.87
C GLY A 71 -2.52 3.66 -7.12
N SER A 72 -2.35 4.14 -8.35
CA SER A 72 -2.54 5.56 -8.71
C SER A 72 -4.01 5.96 -8.95
N GLY A 73 -4.97 5.21 -8.42
CA GLY A 73 -6.40 5.37 -8.68
C GLY A 73 -6.90 4.55 -9.89
N GLU A 74 -8.01 4.95 -10.49
CA GLU A 74 -8.69 4.19 -11.56
C GLU A 74 -7.79 3.92 -12.78
N ARG A 75 -6.88 4.84 -13.08
CA ARG A 75 -5.96 4.79 -14.21
C ARG A 75 -4.52 4.84 -13.75
N LEU A 76 -3.64 4.20 -14.52
CA LEU A 76 -2.19 4.31 -14.33
C LEU A 76 -1.74 5.76 -14.55
N ARG A 77 -1.19 6.37 -13.50
CA ARG A 77 -0.59 7.71 -13.51
C ARG A 77 0.70 7.67 -12.71
N PHE A 78 1.81 8.03 -13.35
CA PHE A 78 3.13 7.98 -12.72
C PHE A 78 3.37 9.22 -11.86
N PRO A 79 3.72 9.08 -10.57
CA PRO A 79 4.10 10.22 -9.75
C PRO A 79 5.40 10.81 -10.27
N HIS A 80 5.55 12.13 -10.19
CA HIS A 80 6.82 12.76 -10.54
C HIS A 80 7.94 12.20 -9.64
N PRO A 81 9.15 11.87 -10.16
CA PRO A 81 10.22 11.23 -9.37
C PRO A 81 10.60 11.95 -8.07
N ARG A 82 10.50 13.29 -8.04
CA ARG A 82 10.65 14.12 -6.82
C ARG A 82 9.78 13.64 -5.64
N LEU A 83 8.60 13.09 -5.89
CA LEU A 83 7.67 12.65 -4.85
C LEU A 83 8.14 11.35 -4.19
N THR A 84 8.77 10.47 -4.96
CA THR A 84 9.26 9.16 -4.50
C THR A 84 10.74 9.17 -4.14
N ALA A 85 11.42 10.31 -4.29
CA ALA A 85 12.87 10.43 -4.10
C ALA A 85 13.37 9.94 -2.74
N ALA A 86 12.60 10.17 -1.66
CA ALA A 86 12.95 9.70 -0.32
C ALA A 86 13.01 8.16 -0.23
N LEU A 87 12.09 7.47 -0.91
CA LEU A 87 12.07 6.01 -1.02
C LEU A 87 13.25 5.51 -1.86
N THR A 88 13.47 6.12 -3.03
CA THR A 88 14.59 5.77 -3.92
C THR A 88 15.95 5.95 -3.24
N ALA A 89 16.13 7.03 -2.46
CA ALA A 89 17.36 7.26 -1.69
C ALA A 89 17.65 6.16 -0.66
N LYS A 90 16.62 5.43 -0.22
CA LYS A 90 16.73 4.27 0.67
C LYS A 90 16.78 2.93 -0.09
N ARG A 91 16.89 2.97 -1.42
CA ARG A 91 16.85 1.81 -2.32
C ARG A 91 15.53 1.03 -2.25
N ILE A 92 14.45 1.73 -1.93
CA ILE A 92 13.10 1.19 -1.94
C ILE A 92 12.51 1.39 -3.33
N GLY A 93 12.16 0.30 -4.01
CA GLY A 93 11.53 0.36 -5.32
C GLY A 93 10.12 0.92 -5.25
N VAL A 94 9.69 1.68 -6.26
CA VAL A 94 8.29 2.11 -6.40
C VAL A 94 7.74 1.60 -7.71
N GLU A 95 6.77 0.70 -7.65
CA GLU A 95 6.06 0.16 -8.80
C GLU A 95 4.69 0.83 -8.89
N THR A 96 4.45 1.60 -9.95
CA THR A 96 3.18 2.30 -10.15
C THR A 96 2.27 1.51 -11.09
N MET A 97 1.00 1.38 -10.70
CA MET A 97 -0.03 0.69 -11.47
C MET A 97 -1.42 1.29 -11.18
N ASP A 98 -2.44 0.87 -11.94
CA ASP A 98 -3.81 1.18 -11.56
C ASP A 98 -4.20 0.49 -10.24
N PHE A 99 -5.23 1.00 -9.59
CA PHE A 99 -5.67 0.54 -8.27
C PHE A 99 -5.96 -0.97 -8.19
N LYS A 100 -6.62 -1.54 -9.20
CA LYS A 100 -6.98 -2.97 -9.20
C LYS A 100 -5.77 -3.86 -9.41
N ALA A 101 -4.83 -3.43 -10.27
CA ALA A 101 -3.54 -4.08 -10.39
C ALA A 101 -2.76 -4.01 -9.07
N ALA A 102 -2.72 -2.85 -8.41
CA ALA A 102 -1.99 -2.64 -7.15
C ALA A 102 -2.48 -3.59 -6.04
N CYS A 103 -3.78 -3.69 -5.86
CA CYS A 103 -4.39 -4.61 -4.89
C CYS A 103 -3.96 -6.06 -5.11
N ARG A 104 -3.97 -6.53 -6.36
CA ARG A 104 -3.59 -7.91 -6.72
C ARG A 104 -2.09 -8.15 -6.53
N THR A 105 -1.26 -7.23 -7.00
CA THR A 105 0.21 -7.33 -6.88
C THR A 105 0.64 -7.29 -5.43
N TYR A 106 0.06 -6.42 -4.61
CA TYR A 106 0.31 -6.40 -3.17
C TYR A 106 0.03 -7.77 -2.54
N ASN A 107 -1.12 -8.38 -2.81
CA ASN A 107 -1.45 -9.71 -2.27
C ASN A 107 -0.45 -10.79 -2.69
N ILE A 108 -0.01 -10.78 -3.96
CA ILE A 108 1.00 -11.73 -4.47
C ILE A 108 2.31 -11.56 -3.70
N LEU A 109 2.84 -10.33 -3.64
CA LEU A 109 4.12 -10.05 -2.97
C LEU A 109 4.05 -10.34 -1.46
N MET A 110 2.94 -9.99 -0.82
CA MET A 110 2.69 -10.29 0.58
C MET A 110 2.66 -11.81 0.83
N ALA A 111 1.97 -12.57 -0.02
CA ALA A 111 1.89 -14.03 0.08
C ALA A 111 3.25 -14.72 -0.18
N GLU A 112 4.12 -14.10 -0.98
CA GLU A 112 5.52 -14.52 -1.16
C GLU A 112 6.42 -14.20 0.05
N GLY A 113 5.90 -13.54 1.08
CA GLY A 113 6.66 -13.12 2.26
C GLY A 113 7.62 -11.95 1.98
N ARG A 114 7.45 -11.24 0.86
CA ARG A 114 8.23 -10.04 0.55
C ARG A 114 7.81 -8.90 1.47
N LYS A 115 8.78 -8.06 1.85
CA LYS A 115 8.49 -6.84 2.59
C LYS A 115 7.91 -5.76 1.68
N VAL A 116 6.65 -5.91 1.31
CA VAL A 116 5.91 -4.98 0.45
C VAL A 116 5.14 -3.95 1.28
N ALA A 117 5.00 -2.73 0.75
CA ALA A 117 3.96 -1.80 1.18
C ALA A 117 3.07 -1.44 -0.02
N ALA A 118 1.78 -1.24 0.20
CA ALA A 118 0.88 -0.66 -0.78
C ALA A 118 0.51 0.77 -0.38
N ALA A 119 0.62 1.71 -1.31
CA ALA A 119 0.01 3.02 -1.21
C ALA A 119 -1.17 3.07 -2.19
N LEU A 120 -2.39 3.02 -1.68
CA LEU A 120 -3.60 2.90 -2.48
C LEU A 120 -4.34 4.23 -2.49
N LEU A 121 -4.32 4.93 -3.63
CA LEU A 121 -5.10 6.15 -3.83
C LEU A 121 -6.56 5.78 -4.16
N ILE A 122 -7.49 6.31 -3.37
CA ILE A 122 -8.92 6.27 -3.65
C ILE A 122 -9.37 7.72 -3.86
N GLU A 123 -9.90 8.00 -5.05
CA GLU A 123 -10.44 9.30 -5.41
C GLU A 123 -11.95 9.24 -5.24
N ALA A 124 -12.49 10.18 -4.46
CA ALA A 124 -13.93 10.33 -4.23
C ALA A 124 -14.60 11.11 -5.37
#